data_AF-A0AAN2TTH6-F1
#
_entry.id   AF-A0AAN2TTH6-F1
#
_cell.length_a   1.000
_cell.length_b   1.000
_cell.length_c   1.000
_cell.angle_alpha   90.00
_cell.angle_beta   90.00
_cell.angle_gamma   90.00
#
_symmetry.space_group_name_H-M   'P 1'
#
loop_
_entity.id
_entity.type
_entity.pdbx_description
1 polymer ?
#
loop_
_entity_poly.entity_id
_entity_poly.type
_entity_poly.pdbx_seq_one_letter_code
_entity_poly.pdbx_strand_id
1 'polypeptide(L)'
;MMCVIAELERNLIVERIKEGLEASKQRGKKLGRPKVDQSKIEIALRIYDSKEYSVKEILEGTGLSQGSLYRAINKRKLKEVN
;
A
#
# COMPACT_ATOMS: atom_id res chain seq x y z
N MET A 1 10.28 25.93 32.70
CA MET A 1 9.72 24.80 33.48
C MET A 1 8.51 24.18 32.78
N MET A 2 7.51 24.97 32.37
CA MET A 2 6.31 24.48 31.64
C MET A 2 6.64 23.70 30.34
N CYS A 3 7.60 24.16 29.54
CA CYS A 3 7.97 23.49 28.29
C CYS A 3 8.53 22.07 28.50
N VAL A 4 9.31 21.86 29.56
CA VAL A 4 9.90 20.54 29.88
C VAL A 4 8.81 19.54 30.26
N ILE A 5 7.79 20.01 30.99
CA ILE A 5 6.64 19.18 31.37
C ILE A 5 5.82 18.83 30.13
N ALA A 6 5.58 19.80 29.24
CA ALA A 6 4.85 19.55 27.99
C ALA A 6 5.58 18.55 27.06
N GLU A 7 6.92 18.62 27.00
CA GLU A 7 7.72 17.64 26.25
C GLU A 7 7.67 16.24 26.87
N LEU A 8 7.74 16.16 28.20
CA LEU A 8 7.62 14.88 28.92
C LEU A 8 6.25 14.23 28.66
N GLU A 9 5.16 14.98 28.78
CA GLU A 9 3.82 14.47 28.51
C GLU A 9 3.66 14.01 27.06
N ARG A 10 4.19 14.77 26.10
CA ARG A 10 4.20 14.38 24.69
C ARG A 10 4.93 13.06 24.48
N ASN A 11 6.08 12.89 25.11
CA ASN A 11 6.88 11.66 24.97
C ASN A 11 6.14 10.44 25.56
N LEU A 12 5.51 10.59 26.73
CA LEU A 12 4.69 9.54 27.33
C LEU A 12 3.49 9.14 26.45
N ILE A 13 2.84 10.12 25.82
CA ILE A 13 1.74 9.86 24.87
C ILE A 13 2.25 9.09 23.64
N VAL A 14 3.39 9.50 23.08
CA VAL A 14 3.99 8.82 21.93
C VAL A 14 4.36 7.37 22.26
N GLU A 15 4.93 7.13 23.43
CA GLU A 15 5.29 5.78 23.89
C GLU A 15 4.06 4.89 24.01
N ARG A 16 3.01 5.36 24.68
CA ARG A 16 1.73 4.62 24.79
C ARG A 16 1.11 4.31 23.44
N ILE A 17 1.18 5.22 22.47
CA ILE A 17 0.67 4.98 21.12
C ILE A 17 1.47 3.88 20.42
N LYS A 18 2.80 3.85 20.59
CA LYS A 18 3.66 2.81 20.02
C LYS A 18 3.33 1.44 20.61
N GLU A 19 3.20 1.34 21.92
CA GLU A 19 2.78 0.09 22.60
C GLU A 19 1.41 -0.40 22.09
N GLY A 20 0.44 0.51 21.97
CA GLY A 20 -0.88 0.17 21.43
C GLY A 20 -0.83 -0.27 19.95
N LEU A 21 0.04 0.36 19.15
CA LEU A 21 0.26 -0.02 17.76
C LEU A 21 0.87 -1.42 17.65
N GLU A 22 1.84 -1.74 18.50
CA GLU A 22 2.48 -3.05 18.57
C GLU A 22 1.51 -4.14 19.02
N ALA A 23 0.73 -3.89 20.07
CA ALA A 23 -0.33 -4.80 20.50
C ALA A 23 -1.35 -5.07 19.37
N SER A 24 -1.73 -4.05 18.61
CA SER A 24 -2.61 -4.18 17.45
C SER A 24 -1.98 -4.98 16.30
N LYS A 25 -0.68 -4.80 16.04
CA LYS A 25 0.09 -5.61 15.08
C LYS A 25 0.12 -7.08 15.50
N GLN A 26 0.37 -7.37 16.79
CA GLN A 26 0.41 -8.73 17.33
C GLN A 26 -0.95 -9.43 17.19
N ARG A 27 -2.06 -8.69 17.31
CA ARG A 27 -3.42 -9.18 17.03
C ARG A 27 -3.70 -9.41 15.53
N GLY A 28 -2.73 -9.15 14.65
CA GLY A 28 -2.84 -9.39 13.21
C GLY A 28 -3.53 -8.27 12.43
N LYS A 29 -3.81 -7.12 13.04
CA LYS A 29 -4.43 -6.00 12.32
C LYS A 29 -3.42 -5.39 11.34
N LYS A 30 -3.76 -5.40 10.05
CA LYS A 30 -2.98 -4.73 9.01
C LYS A 30 -3.18 -3.22 9.13
N LEU A 31 -2.11 -2.52 9.52
CA LEU A 31 -2.09 -1.06 9.64
C LEU A 31 -1.70 -0.39 8.32
N GLY A 32 -2.08 0.88 8.17
CA GLY A 32 -1.79 1.68 6.97
C GLY A 32 -2.92 1.68 5.94
N ARG A 33 -2.65 2.26 4.76
CA ARG A 33 -3.62 2.34 3.67
C ARG A 33 -3.97 0.93 3.17
N PRO A 34 -5.26 0.59 2.99
CA PRO A 34 -5.66 -0.67 2.37
C PRO A 34 -4.95 -0.85 1.03
N LYS A 35 -4.43 -2.07 0.80
CA LYS A 35 -3.80 -2.40 -0.46
C LYS A 35 -4.87 -2.43 -1.56
N VAL A 36 -4.45 -2.07 -2.77
CA VAL A 36 -5.26 -2.28 -3.97
C VAL A 36 -5.58 -3.77 -4.09
N ASP A 37 -6.81 -4.05 -4.50
CA ASP A 37 -7.29 -5.42 -4.67
C ASP A 37 -6.41 -6.19 -5.67
N GLN A 38 -5.92 -7.35 -5.23
CA GLN A 38 -4.99 -8.17 -6.00
C GLN A 38 -5.67 -8.74 -7.25
N SER A 39 -6.97 -9.04 -7.18
CA SER A 39 -7.73 -9.56 -8.32
C SER A 39 -7.81 -8.55 -9.46
N LYS A 40 -7.99 -7.26 -9.15
CA LYS A 40 -7.98 -6.18 -10.16
C LYS A 40 -6.62 -6.06 -10.84
N ILE A 41 -5.54 -6.20 -10.09
CA ILE A 41 -4.17 -6.14 -10.63
C ILE A 41 -3.94 -7.31 -11.59
N GLU A 42 -4.41 -8.51 -11.23
CA GLU A 42 -4.22 -9.72 -12.04
C GLU A 42 -5.02 -9.66 -13.35
N ILE A 43 -6.25 -9.16 -13.30
CA ILE A 43 -7.07 -8.88 -14.49
C ILE A 43 -6.36 -7.86 -15.39
N ALA A 44 -5.86 -6.76 -14.82
CA ALA A 44 -5.17 -5.73 -15.57
C ALA A 44 -3.89 -6.24 -16.24
N LEU A 45 -3.14 -7.12 -15.57
CA LEU A 45 -1.95 -7.76 -16.15
C LEU A 45 -2.32 -8.69 -17.31
N ARG A 46 -3.40 -9.48 -17.18
CA ARG A 46 -3.87 -10.36 -18.25
C ARG A 46 -4.29 -9.58 -19.50
N ILE A 47 -5.03 -8.48 -19.32
CA ILE A 47 -5.45 -7.62 -20.43
C ILE A 47 -4.22 -6.91 -21.04
N TYR A 48 -3.25 -6.52 -20.21
CA TYR A 48 -2.01 -5.95 -20.70
C TYR A 48 -1.18 -6.96 -21.53
N ASP A 49 -1.14 -8.23 -21.12
CA ASP A 49 -0.43 -9.30 -21.82
C ASP A 49 -1.07 -9.65 -23.17
N SER A 50 -2.39 -9.46 -23.34
CA SER A 50 -3.06 -9.70 -24.63
C SER A 50 -2.65 -8.68 -25.70
N LYS A 51 -2.13 -7.50 -25.32
CA LYS A 51 -1.70 -6.40 -26.20
C LYS A 51 -2.78 -5.89 -27.18
N GLU A 52 -4.03 -6.27 -26.97
CA GLU A 52 -5.17 -5.90 -27.82
C GLU A 52 -5.79 -4.55 -27.42
N TYR A 53 -5.54 -4.09 -26.19
CA TYR A 53 -6.17 -2.91 -25.61
C TYR A 53 -5.15 -1.81 -25.32
N SER A 54 -5.58 -0.56 -25.48
CA SER A 54 -4.79 0.59 -25.07
C SER A 54 -4.72 0.70 -23.55
N VAL A 55 -3.65 1.33 -23.05
CA VAL A 55 -3.47 1.53 -21.60
C VAL A 55 -4.65 2.30 -20.98
N LYS A 56 -5.30 3.21 -21.71
CA LYS A 56 -6.47 3.95 -21.22
C LYS A 56 -7.67 3.03 -20.99
N GLU A 57 -7.98 2.18 -21.96
CA GLU A 57 -9.11 1.23 -21.89
C GLU A 57 -8.92 0.22 -20.76
N ILE A 58 -7.68 -0.23 -20.52
CA ILE A 58 -7.35 -1.13 -19.40
C ILE A 58 -7.68 -0.48 -18.05
N LEU A 59 -7.37 0.82 -17.90
CA LEU A 59 -7.58 1.54 -16.64
C LEU A 59 -9.05 1.84 -16.40
N GLU A 60 -9.79 2.19 -17.44
CA GLU A 60 -11.24 2.38 -17.37
C GLU A 60 -11.95 1.06 -17.03
N GLY A 61 -11.54 -0.05 -17.63
CA GLY A 61 -12.12 -1.37 -17.36
C GLY A 61 -11.77 -1.95 -15.98
N THR A 62 -10.61 -1.62 -15.42
CA THR A 62 -10.16 -2.18 -14.12
C THR A 62 -10.31 -1.22 -12.94
N GLY A 63 -10.56 0.07 -13.20
CA GLY A 63 -10.64 1.12 -12.18
C GLY A 63 -9.31 1.38 -11.47
N LEU A 64 -8.18 0.99 -12.07
CA LEU A 64 -6.84 1.21 -11.54
C LEU A 64 -6.27 2.54 -12.02
N SER A 65 -5.34 3.10 -11.25
CA SER A 65 -4.53 4.22 -11.72
C SER A 65 -3.34 3.76 -12.55
N GLN A 66 -2.88 4.59 -13.50
CA GLN A 66 -1.70 4.32 -14.32
C GLN A 66 -0.49 3.87 -13.48
N GLY A 67 -0.20 4.60 -12.40
CA GLY A 67 0.91 4.26 -11.52
C GLY A 67 0.77 2.89 -10.84
N SER A 68 -0.46 2.42 -10.59
CA SER A 68 -0.70 1.10 -10.01
C SER A 68 -0.45 -0.01 -11.03
N LEU A 69 -0.87 0.19 -12.29
CA LEU A 69 -0.59 -0.74 -13.40
C LEU A 69 0.92 -0.86 -13.66
N TYR A 70 1.63 0.25 -13.84
CA TYR A 70 3.07 0.21 -14.11
C TYR A 70 3.88 -0.32 -12.93
N ARG A 71 3.47 -0.04 -11.68
CA ARG A 71 4.09 -0.67 -10.50
C ARG A 71 3.93 -2.19 -10.52
N ALA A 72 2.76 -2.70 -10.91
CA ALA A 72 2.54 -4.14 -11.02
C ALA A 72 3.41 -4.76 -12.11
N ILE A 73 3.50 -4.14 -13.28
CA ILE A 73 4.35 -4.58 -14.40
C ILE A 73 5.83 -4.61 -14.00
N ASN A 74 6.34 -3.52 -13.39
CA ASN A 74 7.73 -3.46 -12.94
C ASN A 74 8.03 -4.50 -11.85
N LYS A 75 7.09 -4.74 -10.93
CA LYS A 75 7.23 -5.78 -9.91
C LYS A 75 7.29 -7.19 -10.51
N ARG A 76 6.57 -7.44 -11.61
CA ARG A 76 6.65 -8.71 -12.36
C ARG A 76 8.01 -8.86 -13.03
N LYS A 77 8.48 -7.84 -13.75
CA LYS A 77 9.82 -7.85 -14.38
C LYS A 77 10.94 -8.09 -13.36
N LEU A 78 10.89 -7.43 -12.20
CA LEU A 78 11.90 -7.60 -11.15
C LEU A 78 11.92 -9.03 -10.56
N LYS A 79 10.80 -9.74 -10.62
CA LYS A 79 10.69 -11.15 -10.22
C LYS A 79 11.22 -12.13 -11.27
N GLU A 80 11.24 -11.75 -12.54
CA GLU A 80 11.76 -12.59 -13.63
C GLU A 80 13.30 -12.48 -13.75
N VAL A 81 13.88 -11.41 -13.21
CA VAL A 81 15.32 -11.11 -13.23
C VAL A 81 16.07 -11.69 -12.02
N ASN A 82 15.37 -11.97 -10.92
CA ASN A 82 15.90 -12.59 -9.70
C ASN A 82 15.50 -14.06 -9.64
#